data_AF-A0A0A9XT77-F1
#
_entry.id   AF-A0A0A9XT77-F1
#
_cell.length_a   1.000
_cell.length_b   1.000
_cell.length_c   1.000
_cell.angle_alpha   90.00
_cell.angle_beta   90.00
_cell.angle_gamma   90.00
#
_symmetry.space_group_name_H-M   'P 1'
#
loop_
_entity.id
_entity.type
_entity.pdbx_description
1 polymer ?
#
loop_
_entity_poly.entity_id
_entity_poly.type
_entity_poly.pdbx_seq_one_letter_code
_entity_poly.pdbx_strand_id
1 'polypeptide(L)'
;PDLPVVLIQQGFEPPLFSGFFPSWNPNFWKTEKTFEDIRRELDEQKPTLQVDLIVAENIPNFNDCEKFPITTLLEKDPEKLPAGIDYQHKEIYLAADAFYDVFGMKYTQFTELPKWKQENLKKSVGLF
;
A
#
# COMPACT_ATOMS: atom_id res chain seq x y z
N PRO A 1 -1.34 36.91 4.43
CA PRO A 1 -1.87 36.56 5.77
C PRO A 1 -0.83 35.70 6.50
N ASP A 2 -0.29 36.23 7.60
CA ASP A 2 0.75 35.57 8.39
C ASP A 2 0.07 34.68 9.43
N LEU A 3 0.18 33.36 9.28
CA LEU A 3 -0.48 32.39 10.16
C LEU A 3 0.38 32.22 11.43
N PRO A 4 -0.13 32.54 12.62
CA PRO A 4 0.66 32.41 13.84
C PRO A 4 0.91 30.92 14.15
N VAL A 5 2.17 30.57 14.36
CA VAL A 5 2.59 29.26 14.86
C VAL A 5 2.78 29.35 16.37
N VAL A 6 2.14 28.46 17.13
CA VAL A 6 2.21 28.42 18.59
C VAL A 6 2.73 27.06 19.04
N LEU A 7 3.70 27.06 19.96
CA LEU A 7 4.20 25.85 20.62
C LEU A 7 3.46 25.67 21.95
N ILE A 8 2.88 24.48 22.16
CA ILE A 8 2.17 24.13 23.38
C ILE A 8 2.83 22.88 23.97
N GLN A 9 3.07 22.91 25.29
CA GLN A 9 3.64 21.78 26.03
C GLN A 9 2.55 21.05 26.81
N GLN A 10 2.70 19.73 26.93
CA GLN A 10 1.80 18.87 27.67
C GLN A 10 1.69 19.32 29.14
N GLY A 11 0.46 19.46 29.64
CA GLY A 11 0.17 19.89 31.01
C GLY A 11 0.21 21.40 31.24
N PHE A 12 0.58 22.19 30.23
CA PHE A 12 0.63 23.65 30.26
C PHE A 12 -0.27 24.27 29.18
N GLU A 13 -1.38 23.60 28.85
CA GLU A 13 -2.28 24.04 27.81
C GLU A 13 -3.10 25.27 28.26
N PRO A 14 -3.10 26.38 27.48
CA PRO A 14 -3.88 27.56 27.82
C PRO A 14 -5.40 27.27 27.85
N PRO A 15 -6.19 27.97 28.68
CA PRO A 15 -7.65 27.81 28.70
C PRO A 15 -8.33 28.04 27.34
N LEU A 16 -7.75 28.92 26.51
CA LEU A 16 -8.21 29.13 25.14
C LEU A 16 -8.04 27.86 24.30
N PHE A 17 -6.94 27.13 24.46
CA PHE A 17 -6.68 25.90 23.72
C PHE A 17 -7.62 24.78 24.14
N SER A 18 -7.71 24.48 25.44
CA SER A 18 -8.59 23.41 25.93
C SER A 18 -10.07 23.70 25.68
N GLY A 19 -10.48 24.97 25.64
CA GLY A 19 -11.84 25.37 25.29
C GLY A 19 -12.28 25.00 23.86
N PHE A 20 -11.35 24.82 22.93
CA PHE A 20 -11.68 24.35 21.57
C PHE A 20 -11.98 22.84 21.51
N PHE A 21 -11.64 22.09 22.55
CA PHE A 21 -11.78 20.64 22.59
C PHE A 21 -12.70 20.24 23.76
N PRO A 22 -14.00 20.04 23.52
CA PRO A 22 -14.97 19.71 24.58
C PRO A 22 -14.65 18.42 25.36
N SER A 23 -13.91 17.49 24.76
CA SER A 23 -13.46 16.25 25.40
C SER A 23 -12.09 16.37 26.08
N TRP A 24 -11.54 17.59 26.19
CA TRP A 24 -10.25 17.81 26.82
C TRP A 24 -10.30 17.46 28.31
N ASN A 25 -9.48 16.49 28.71
CA ASN A 25 -9.37 16.06 30.09
C ASN A 25 -7.95 16.34 30.61
N PRO A 26 -7.75 17.32 31.51
CA PRO A 26 -6.44 17.63 32.08
C PRO A 26 -5.77 16.45 32.82
N ASN A 27 -6.57 15.47 33.27
CA ASN A 27 -6.08 14.29 33.95
C ASN A 27 -5.91 13.08 33.03
N PHE A 28 -6.17 13.21 31.72
CA PHE A 28 -6.01 12.13 30.75
C PHE A 28 -4.64 11.45 30.88
N TRP A 29 -3.58 12.27 30.92
CA TRP A 29 -2.19 11.80 31.03
C TRP A 29 -1.79 11.23 32.38
N LYS A 30 -2.63 11.34 33.41
CA LYS A 30 -2.39 10.75 34.73
C LYS A 30 -3.02 9.37 34.88
N THR A 31 -4.06 9.09 34.08
CA THR A 31 -4.88 7.88 34.20
C THR A 31 -4.61 6.91 33.05
N GLU A 32 -4.33 7.43 31.86
CA GLU A 32 -4.09 6.63 30.67
C GLU A 32 -2.64 6.13 30.57
N LYS A 33 -2.45 5.02 29.87
CA LYS A 33 -1.13 4.45 29.61
C LYS A 33 -0.27 5.45 28.83
N THR A 34 0.99 5.59 29.23
CA THR A 34 1.92 6.45 28.49
C THR A 34 2.22 5.85 27.12
N PHE A 35 2.72 6.66 26.19
CA PHE A 35 3.18 6.16 24.89
C PHE A 35 4.19 5.01 25.04
N GLU A 36 5.12 5.12 25.99
CA GLU A 36 6.12 4.09 26.27
C GLU A 36 5.48 2.81 26.85
N ASP A 37 4.46 2.93 27.69
CA ASP A 37 3.74 1.78 28.21
C ASP A 37 2.94 1.06 27.11
N ILE A 38 2.26 1.81 26.24
CA ILE A 38 1.54 1.26 25.08
C ILE A 38 2.53 0.62 24.11
N ARG A 39 3.66 1.27 23.85
CA ARG A 39 4.72 0.75 22.98
C ARG A 39 5.30 -0.54 23.55
N ARG A 40 5.60 -0.60 24.85
CA ARG A 40 6.09 -1.80 25.52
C ARG A 40 5.07 -2.93 25.47
N GLU A 41 3.80 -2.64 25.73
CA GLU A 41 2.73 -3.64 25.66
C GLU A 41 2.55 -4.17 24.23
N LEU A 42 2.65 -3.31 23.21
CA LEU A 42 2.68 -3.73 21.81
C LEU A 42 3.92 -4.59 21.54
N ASP A 43 5.14 -4.17 21.91
CA ASP A 43 6.35 -4.97 21.69
C ASP A 43 6.28 -6.35 22.40
N GLU A 44 5.72 -6.40 23.61
CA GLU A 44 5.50 -7.63 24.39
C GLU A 44 4.42 -8.53 23.80
N GLN A 45 3.34 -7.95 23.29
CA GLN A 45 2.28 -8.70 22.62
C GLN A 45 2.77 -9.36 21.32
N LYS A 46 3.97 -9.00 20.83
CA LYS A 46 4.45 -9.35 19.49
C LYS A 46 3.26 -9.39 18.53
N PRO A 47 2.50 -8.30 18.32
CA PRO A 47 1.92 -8.12 17.03
C PRO A 47 3.17 -8.04 16.15
N THR A 48 3.60 -9.20 15.64
CA THR A 48 3.85 -9.30 14.23
C THR A 48 2.75 -8.45 13.63
N LEU A 49 3.09 -7.21 13.33
CA LEU A 49 2.59 -6.55 12.16
C LEU A 49 2.97 -7.55 11.06
N GLN A 50 2.12 -8.59 10.94
CA GLN A 50 1.73 -9.10 9.66
C GLN A 50 1.15 -7.83 9.03
N VAL A 51 2.04 -7.00 8.48
CA VAL A 51 1.84 -6.64 7.10
C VAL A 51 1.51 -7.98 6.50
N ASP A 52 0.22 -8.23 6.28
CA ASP A 52 -0.20 -9.31 5.43
C ASP A 52 0.58 -9.03 4.15
N LEU A 53 1.76 -9.64 4.04
CA LEU A 53 2.14 -10.33 2.85
C LEU A 53 0.91 -11.19 2.63
N ILE A 54 -0.03 -10.63 1.88
CA ILE A 54 -1.09 -11.37 1.25
C ILE A 54 -0.27 -12.40 0.49
N VAL A 55 -0.07 -13.55 1.12
CA VAL A 55 0.46 -14.72 0.47
C VAL A 55 -0.57 -14.90 -0.61
N ALA A 56 -0.11 -14.64 -1.83
CA ALA A 56 -0.90 -14.60 -3.03
C ALA A 56 -1.35 -16.03 -3.37
N GLU A 57 -2.06 -16.69 -2.46
CA GLU A 57 -2.58 -18.05 -2.65
C GLU A 57 -3.61 -18.10 -3.79
N ASN A 58 -4.05 -16.94 -4.30
CA ASN A 58 -4.93 -16.81 -5.45
C ASN A 58 -4.36 -16.02 -6.64
N ILE A 59 -3.08 -15.60 -6.64
CA ILE A 59 -2.49 -15.04 -7.87
C ILE A 59 -1.90 -16.21 -8.65
N PRO A 60 -2.47 -16.58 -9.82
CA PRO A 60 -1.95 -17.67 -10.61
C PRO A 60 -0.50 -17.36 -11.01
N ASN A 61 0.35 -18.38 -10.94
CA ASN A 61 1.77 -18.25 -11.22
C ASN A 61 1.97 -17.76 -12.66
N PHE A 62 2.96 -16.91 -12.91
CA PHE A 62 3.28 -16.42 -14.25
C PHE A 62 3.40 -17.57 -15.26
N ASN A 63 3.88 -18.75 -14.87
CA ASN A 63 4.00 -19.88 -15.78
C ASN A 63 2.70 -20.65 -16.02
N ASP A 64 1.70 -20.50 -15.16
CA ASP A 64 0.44 -21.26 -15.20
C ASP A 64 -0.70 -20.47 -15.89
N CYS A 65 -0.49 -19.19 -16.20
CA CYS A 65 -1.44 -18.34 -16.90
C CYS A 65 -1.36 -18.48 -18.42
N GLU A 66 -2.52 -18.39 -19.08
CA GLU A 66 -2.60 -18.28 -20.53
C GLU A 66 -1.93 -16.98 -21.02
N LYS A 67 -1.18 -17.07 -22.12
CA LYS A 67 -0.34 -15.98 -22.63
C LYS A 67 -1.01 -15.25 -23.78
N PHE A 68 -1.13 -13.94 -23.65
CA PHE A 68 -1.74 -13.06 -24.65
C PHE A 68 -0.73 -12.01 -25.16
N PRO A 69 -0.86 -11.55 -26.41
CA PRO A 69 -0.05 -10.45 -26.91
C PRO A 69 -0.38 -9.16 -26.15
N ILE A 70 0.60 -8.27 -25.98
CA ILE A 70 0.43 -7.00 -25.26
C ILE A 70 -0.73 -6.16 -25.81
N THR A 71 -0.96 -6.21 -27.13
CA THR A 71 -2.06 -5.48 -27.78
C THR A 71 -3.43 -5.86 -27.24
N THR A 72 -3.62 -7.11 -26.81
CA THR A 72 -4.87 -7.59 -26.22
C THR A 72 -4.99 -7.15 -24.76
N LEU A 73 -3.87 -7.13 -24.01
CA LEU A 73 -3.87 -6.77 -22.59
C LEU A 73 -3.97 -5.25 -22.35
N LEU A 74 -3.55 -4.45 -23.33
CA LEU A 74 -3.71 -2.99 -23.37
C LEU A 74 -5.18 -2.55 -23.53
N GLU A 75 -6.07 -3.46 -23.90
CA GLU A 75 -7.49 -3.16 -24.01
C GLU A 75 -8.03 -2.74 -22.64
N LYS A 76 -8.70 -1.58 -22.63
CA LYS A 76 -9.25 -0.97 -21.42
C LYS A 76 -10.69 -1.44 -21.19
N ASP A 77 -11.36 -1.88 -22.24
CA ASP A 77 -12.71 -2.40 -22.17
C ASP A 77 -12.71 -3.84 -21.60
N PRO A 78 -13.31 -4.07 -20.42
CA PRO A 78 -13.35 -5.38 -19.78
C PRO A 78 -14.13 -6.44 -20.59
N GLU A 79 -15.06 -6.02 -21.44
CA GLU A 79 -15.86 -6.94 -22.28
C GLU A 79 -15.09 -7.48 -23.48
N LYS A 80 -13.99 -6.82 -23.88
CA LYS A 80 -13.14 -7.24 -25.01
C LYS A 80 -11.95 -8.09 -24.57
N LEU A 81 -11.69 -8.16 -23.27
CA LEU A 81 -10.63 -9.00 -22.71
C LEU A 81 -11.10 -10.46 -22.64
N PRO A 82 -10.21 -11.44 -22.89
CA PRO A 82 -10.50 -12.85 -22.64
C PRO A 82 -11.02 -13.11 -21.22
N ALA A 83 -12.00 -14.02 -21.11
CA ALA A 83 -12.62 -14.37 -19.84
C ALA A 83 -11.59 -14.98 -18.87
N GLY A 84 -11.50 -14.45 -17.65
CA GLY A 84 -10.59 -14.94 -16.61
C GLY A 84 -9.25 -14.20 -16.49
N ILE A 85 -9.06 -13.09 -17.23
CA ILE A 85 -7.92 -12.21 -17.02
C ILE A 85 -8.12 -11.37 -15.76
N ASP A 86 -7.14 -11.41 -14.86
CA ASP A 86 -7.07 -10.53 -13.71
C ASP A 86 -6.59 -9.14 -14.13
N TYR A 87 -7.49 -8.16 -14.03
CA TYR A 87 -7.24 -6.75 -14.31
C TYR A 87 -6.14 -6.16 -13.44
N GLN A 88 -6.00 -6.65 -12.20
CA GLN A 88 -5.00 -6.17 -11.28
C GLN A 88 -3.64 -6.75 -11.56
N HIS A 89 -3.52 -7.81 -12.37
CA HIS A 89 -2.25 -8.51 -12.62
C HIS A 89 -2.06 -8.85 -14.12
N LYS A 90 -2.46 -7.96 -15.04
CA LYS A 90 -2.35 -8.18 -16.50
C LYS A 90 -0.95 -8.64 -16.95
N GLU A 91 0.09 -8.24 -16.24
CA GLU A 91 1.48 -8.59 -16.51
C GLU A 91 1.78 -10.11 -16.43
N ILE A 92 1.00 -10.90 -15.68
CA ILE A 92 1.19 -12.36 -15.58
C ILE A 92 0.75 -13.10 -16.84
N TYR A 93 -0.08 -12.44 -17.66
CA TYR A 93 -0.60 -12.97 -18.91
C TYR A 93 0.30 -12.63 -20.12
N LEU A 94 1.44 -11.96 -19.91
CA LEU A 94 2.43 -11.74 -20.97
C LEU A 94 3.35 -12.96 -21.11
N ALA A 95 3.71 -13.29 -22.36
CA ALA A 95 4.82 -14.22 -22.62
C ALA A 95 6.14 -13.65 -22.07
N ALA A 96 7.08 -14.52 -21.69
CA ALA A 96 8.34 -14.09 -21.07
C ALA A 96 9.14 -13.11 -21.94
N ASP A 97 9.19 -13.36 -23.25
CA ASP A 97 9.90 -12.50 -24.21
C ASP A 97 9.22 -11.13 -24.33
N ALA A 98 7.89 -11.12 -24.49
CA ALA A 98 7.11 -9.88 -24.56
C ALA A 98 7.17 -9.09 -23.25
N PHE A 99 7.20 -9.76 -22.10
CA PHE A 99 7.39 -9.11 -20.81
C PHE A 99 8.74 -8.40 -20.75
N TYR A 100 9.81 -9.05 -21.23
CA TYR A 100 11.13 -8.47 -21.28
C TYR A 100 11.19 -7.26 -22.23
N ASP A 101 10.54 -7.33 -23.39
CA ASP A 101 10.47 -6.21 -24.35
C ASP A 101 9.75 -4.98 -23.76
N VAL A 102 8.74 -5.21 -22.92
CA VAL A 102 7.88 -4.17 -22.35
C VAL A 102 8.45 -3.56 -21.08
N PHE A 103 8.96 -4.39 -20.17
CA PHE A 103 9.46 -3.97 -18.86
C PHE A 103 10.99 -3.86 -18.79
N GLY A 104 11.73 -4.37 -19.79
CA GLY A 104 13.19 -4.38 -19.83
C GLY A 104 13.85 -5.30 -18.79
N MET A 105 13.07 -6.17 -18.14
CA MET A 105 13.55 -7.05 -17.07
C MET A 105 12.74 -8.35 -17.06
N LYS A 106 13.26 -9.37 -16.37
CA LYS A 106 12.53 -10.63 -16.20
C LYS A 106 11.42 -10.49 -15.16
N TYR A 107 10.38 -11.31 -15.29
CA TYR A 107 9.27 -11.33 -14.31
C TYR A 107 9.75 -11.55 -12.87
N THR A 108 10.74 -12.43 -12.66
CA THR A 108 11.33 -12.66 -11.32
C THR A 108 11.94 -11.39 -10.71
N GLN A 109 12.60 -10.57 -11.54
CA GLN A 109 13.18 -9.30 -11.10
C GLN A 109 12.08 -8.26 -10.83
N PHE A 110 10.99 -8.30 -11.60
CA PHE A 110 9.84 -7.43 -11.38
C PHE A 110 9.17 -7.73 -10.04
N THR A 111 8.98 -9.02 -9.70
CA THR A 111 8.36 -9.42 -8.43
C THR A 111 9.20 -9.06 -7.19
N GLU A 112 10.52 -8.91 -7.36
CA GLU A 112 11.43 -8.45 -6.30
C GLU A 112 11.34 -6.94 -6.04
N LEU A 113 10.75 -6.16 -6.96
CA LEU A 113 10.62 -4.72 -6.78
C LEU A 113 9.55 -4.38 -5.72
N PRO A 114 9.68 -3.24 -5.02
CA PRO A 114 8.60 -2.74 -4.18
C PRO A 114 7.29 -2.52 -4.97
N LYS A 115 6.12 -2.76 -4.34
CA LYS A 115 4.79 -2.63 -4.98
C LYS A 115 4.59 -1.30 -5.72
N TRP A 116 4.99 -0.18 -5.11
CA TRP A 116 4.87 1.15 -5.73
C TRP A 116 5.62 1.25 -7.08
N LYS A 117 6.75 0.54 -7.21
CA LYS A 117 7.56 0.54 -8.43
C LYS A 117 6.97 -0.39 -9.48
N GLN A 118 6.42 -1.54 -9.05
CA GLN A 118 5.66 -2.43 -9.92
C GLN A 118 4.45 -1.70 -10.53
N GLU A 119 3.66 -1.01 -9.71
CA GLU A 119 2.51 -0.21 -10.17
C GLU A 119 2.93 0.92 -11.13
N ASN A 120 4.03 1.61 -10.84
CA ASN A 120 4.51 2.68 -11.70
C ASN A 120 4.92 2.14 -13.09
N LEU A 121 5.60 1.00 -13.13
CA LEU A 121 5.95 0.34 -14.38
C LEU A 121 4.71 -0.10 -15.15
N LYS A 122 3.72 -0.71 -14.50
CA LYS A 122 2.44 -1.10 -15.11
C LYS A 122 1.70 0.10 -15.71
N LYS A 123 1.65 1.22 -14.99
CA LYS A 123 1.08 2.48 -15.49
C LYS A 123 1.82 3.00 -16.72
N SER A 124 3.15 2.91 -16.74
CA SER A 124 3.96 3.37 -17.87
C SER A 124 3.68 2.60 -19.17
N VAL A 125 3.31 1.33 -19.05
CA VAL A 125 3.01 0.44 -20.19
C VAL A 125 1.51 0.26 -20.42
N GLY A 126 0.64 0.94 -19.67
CA GLY A 126 -0.82 0.86 -19.83
C GLY A 126 -1.46 -0.45 -19.33
N LEU A 127 -0.75 -1.23 -18.51
CA LEU A 127 -1.22 -2.48 -17.90
C LEU A 127 -1.69 -2.28 -16.44
N PHE A 128 -2.13 -1.07 -16.11
CA PHE A 128 -2.76 -0.72 -14.83
C PHE A 128 -4.28 -0.66 -14.98
#